data_AF-A0A9D7XAM2-F1
#
_entry.id   AF-A0A9D7XAM2-F1
#
_cell.length_a   1.000
_cell.length_b   1.000
_cell.length_c   1.000
_cell.angle_alpha   90.00
_cell.angle_beta   90.00
_cell.angle_gamma   90.00
#
_symmetry.space_group_name_H-M   'P 1'
#
loop_
_entity.id
_entity.type
_entity.pdbx_description
1 polymer ?
#
loop_
_entity_poly.entity_id
_entity_poly.type
_entity_poly.pdbx_seq_one_letter_code
_entity_poly.pdbx_strand_id
1 'polypeptide(L)' 'MRLPKEFRFNTREVEIYRRGNEVVLREKAQSLSRLLEDLPPWPDDFVEPSDAPPQEREVP' A
#
# COMPACT_ATOMS: atom_id res chain seq x y z
N MET A 1 -18.62 -6.64 -18.84
CA MET A 1 -17.63 -7.06 -19.85
C MET A 1 -17.03 -8.40 -19.43
N ARG A 2 -16.85 -9.35 -20.35
CA ARG A 2 -16.09 -10.59 -20.08
C ARG A 2 -14.79 -10.52 -20.86
N LEU A 3 -13.65 -10.66 -20.18
CA LEU A 3 -12.34 -10.70 -20.82
C LEU A 3 -12.09 -12.10 -21.41
N PRO A 4 -11.64 -12.20 -22.67
CA PRO A 4 -11.11 -13.43 -23.23
C PRO A 4 -9.96 -13.98 -22.38
N LYS A 5 -9.67 -15.30 -22.52
CA LYS A 5 -8.74 -16.00 -21.63
C LYS A 5 -7.31 -15.43 -21.74
N GLU A 6 -6.91 -15.07 -22.94
CA GLU A 6 -5.62 -14.48 -23.30
C GLU A 6 -5.40 -13.08 -22.70
N PHE A 7 -6.46 -12.39 -22.28
CA PHE A 7 -6.39 -11.06 -21.66
C PHE A 7 -6.70 -11.08 -20.17
N ARG A 8 -6.67 -12.26 -19.53
CA ARG A 8 -6.88 -12.34 -18.08
C ARG A 8 -5.68 -11.76 -17.35
N PHE A 9 -5.97 -10.95 -16.35
CA PHE A 9 -5.00 -10.47 -15.39
C PHE A 9 -4.73 -11.53 -14.31
N ASN A 10 -3.51 -11.53 -13.78
CA ASN A 10 -3.10 -12.36 -12.65
C ASN A 10 -3.50 -11.73 -11.31
N THR A 11 -3.88 -10.44 -11.31
CA THR A 11 -4.34 -9.70 -10.13
C THR A 11 -5.87 -9.61 -10.06
N ARG A 12 -6.40 -9.31 -8.87
CA ARG A 12 -7.83 -9.03 -8.65
C ARG A 12 -8.21 -7.58 -8.86
N GLU A 13 -7.21 -6.69 -8.89
CA GLU A 13 -7.37 -5.25 -9.04
C GLU A 13 -6.63 -4.75 -10.28
N VAL A 14 -7.23 -3.76 -10.95
CA VAL A 14 -6.68 -3.09 -12.11
C VAL A 14 -6.81 -1.59 -11.97
N GLU A 15 -5.89 -0.87 -12.60
CA GLU A 15 -6.02 0.57 -12.82
C GLU A 15 -6.75 0.83 -14.14
N ILE A 16 -7.61 1.84 -14.16
CA ILE A 16 -8.39 2.23 -15.33
C ILE A 16 -7.94 3.61 -15.78
N TYR A 17 -7.51 3.70 -17.04
CA TYR A 17 -7.13 4.95 -17.68
C TYR A 17 -8.03 5.21 -18.89
N ARG A 18 -8.33 6.48 -19.16
CA ARG A 18 -9.05 6.88 -20.37
C ARG A 18 -8.10 7.62 -21.31
N ARG A 19 -8.01 7.15 -22.56
CA ARG A 19 -7.19 7.74 -23.61
C ARG A 19 -8.09 8.12 -24.78
N GLY A 20 -8.61 9.35 -24.74
CA GLY A 20 -9.64 9.80 -25.68
C GLY A 20 -10.87 8.90 -25.65
N ASN A 21 -11.06 8.15 -26.73
CA ASN A 21 -12.15 7.19 -26.96
C ASN A 21 -11.81 5.75 -26.54
N GLU A 22 -10.64 5.51 -25.94
CA GLU A 22 -10.21 4.20 -25.44
C GLU A 22 -10.24 4.13 -23.91
N VAL A 23 -10.50 2.92 -23.38
CA VAL A 23 -10.32 2.56 -21.97
C VAL A 23 -9.18 1.55 -21.87
N VAL A 24 -8.15 1.89 -21.11
CA VAL A 24 -6.98 1.05 -20.88
C VAL A 24 -7.06 0.46 -19.47
N LEU A 25 -7.00 -0.86 -19.38
CA LEU A 25 -6.92 -1.61 -18.14
C LEU A 25 -5.48 -2.10 -17.94
N ARG A 26 -4.90 -1.83 -16.78
CA ARG A 26 -3.55 -2.28 -16.41
C ARG A 26 -3.60 -3.02 -15.07
N GLU A 27 -2.83 -4.10 -14.93
CA GLU A 27 -2.64 -4.72 -13.62
C GLU A 27 -2.15 -3.68 -12.60
N LYS A 28 -2.81 -3.62 -11.45
CA LYS A 28 -2.37 -2.72 -10.38
C LYS A 28 -1.04 -3.26 -9.84
N ALA A 29 0.02 -2.47 -10.02
CA ALA A 29 1.33 -2.83 -9.50
C ALA A 29 1.27 -2.91 -7.97
N GLN A 30 1.63 -4.07 -7.41
CA GLN A 30 1.83 -4.22 -5.97
C GLN A 30 3.26 -3.78 -5.64
N SER A 31 3.44 -2.50 -5.37
CA SER A 31 4.71 -1.96 -4.87
C SER A 31 4.55 -1.48 -3.44
N LEU A 32 5.61 -1.65 -2.63
CA LEU A 32 5.65 -1.09 -1.29
C LEU A 32 5.47 0.43 -1.34
N SER A 33 6.07 1.10 -2.32
CA SER A 33 5.92 2.56 -2.50
C SER A 33 4.45 2.98 -2.57
N ARG A 34 3.62 2.24 -3.30
CA ARG A 34 2.19 2.56 -3.44
C ARG A 34 1.40 2.32 -2.15
N LEU A 35 1.79 1.32 -1.35
CA LEU A 35 1.17 1.12 -0.03
C LEU A 35 1.55 2.25 0.94
N LEU A 36 2.77 2.79 0.81
CA LEU A 36 3.23 3.91 1.62
C LEU A 36 2.59 5.25 1.23
N GLU A 37 2.12 5.41 -0.01
CA GLU A 37 1.39 6.62 -0.46
C GLU A 37 0.09 6.85 0.33
N ASP A 38 -0.55 5.78 0.79
CA ASP A 38 -1.80 5.84 1.56
C ASP A 38 -1.56 5.97 3.08
N LEU A 39 -0.31 5.99 3.54
CA LEU A 39 -0.02 6.16 4.97
C LEU A 39 -0.36 7.59 5.43
N PRO A 40 -0.96 7.74 6.63
CA PRO A 40 -1.13 9.05 7.22
C PRO A 40 0.25 9.70 7.46
N PRO A 41 0.33 11.04 7.47
CA PRO A 41 1.54 11.74 7.87
C PRO A 41 1.92 11.37 9.32
N TRP A 42 3.19 11.57 9.66
CA TRP A 42 3.64 11.43 11.03
C TRP A 42 2.85 12.38 11.95
N PRO A 43 2.41 11.91 13.13
CA PRO A 43 1.71 12.76 14.07
C PRO A 43 2.65 13.85 14.62
N ASP A 44 2.11 15.06 14.80
CA ASP A 44 2.87 16.22 15.33
C ASP A 44 3.36 16.00 16.77
N ASP A 45 2.70 15.14 17.52
CA ASP A 45 3.03 14.77 18.90
C ASP A 45 3.87 13.49 19.00
N PHE A 46 4.44 13.03 17.87
CA PHE A 46 5.39 11.92 17.91
C PHE A 46 6.63 12.30 18.72
N VAL A 47 6.79 11.69 19.89
CA VAL A 47 8.00 11.77 20.71
C VAL A 47 8.86 10.57 20.40
N GLU A 48 10.07 10.81 19.90
CA GLU A 48 11.04 9.75 19.63
C GLU A 48 11.35 8.98 20.93
N PRO A 49 11.17 7.65 20.95
CA PRO A 49 11.44 6.87 22.13
C PRO A 49 12.94 6.90 22.44
N SER A 50 13.28 7.09 23.72
CA SER A 50 14.66 6.91 24.18
C SER A 50 15.02 5.42 24.18
N ASP A 51 16.21 5.08 23.68
CA ASP A 51 16.80 3.74 23.78
C ASP A 51 17.37 3.50 25.20
N ALA A 52 16.50 3.59 26.20
CA ALA A 52 16.86 3.40 27.59
C ALA A 52 17.04 1.91 27.92
N PRO A 53 17.94 1.55 28.85
CA PRO A 53 18.11 0.17 29.27
C PRO A 53 16.79 -0.41 29.84
N PRO A 54 16.62 -1.74 29.80
CA PRO A 54 15.46 -2.40 30.38
C PRO A 54 15.25 -2.01 31.85
N GLN A 55 13.99 -1.78 32.25
CA GLN A 55 13.64 -1.47 33.63
C GLN A 55 13.82 -2.68 34.56
N GLU A 56 14.36 -2.46 35.76
CA GLU A 56 14.40 -3.49 36.80
C GLU A 56 12.97 -3.85 37.27
N ARG A 57 12.67 -5.15 37.31
CA ARG A 57 11.37 -5.67 37.79
C ARG A 57 11.52 -6.14 39.23
N GLU A 58 10.76 -5.56 40.15
CA GLU A 58 10.59 -6.17 41.47
C GLU A 58 9.86 -7.51 41.32
N VAL A 59 10.50 -8.58 41.79
CA VAL A 59 9.85 -9.89 41.92
C VAL A 59 8.96 -9.85 43.17
N PRO A 60 7.68 -10.25 43.06
CA PRO A 60 6.77 -10.34 44.21
C PRO A 60 7.18 -11.43 45.20
#